data_AF-A0A833EQ85-F1
#
_entry.id   AF-A0A833EQ85-F1
#
_cell.length_a   1.000
_cell.length_b   1.000
_cell.length_c   1.000
_cell.angle_alpha   90.00
_cell.angle_beta   90.00
_cell.angle_gamma   90.00
#
_symmetry.space_group_name_H-M   'P 1'
#
loop_
_entity.id
_entity.type
_entity.pdbx_description
1 polymer ?
#
loop_
_entity_poly.entity_id
_entity_poly.type
_entity_poly.pdbx_seq_one_letter_code
_entity_poly.pdbx_strand_id
1 'polypeptide(L)'
;EDVIHSFYIPAFRVKQDAVPGRDTFLWFNASENGTYDILCTEYCGDRHSYMLSTVEVLPGTQFDNWYAGTSAPQVTDESDLRALGERLVTLKGCTACHSLDGTPRISRTFKGMFGITETVITDGKEREIVVDEEYLIRSIKDPDADKVKEYANIPMPPQKLTDDEIKAIVEYLKTSE
;
A
#
# COMPACT_ATOMS: atom_id res chain seq x y z
N GLU A 1 6.45 -5.22 -13.59
CA GLU A 1 6.51 -6.68 -13.75
C GLU A 1 7.83 -7.14 -13.19
N ASP A 2 7.85 -8.30 -12.55
CA ASP A 2 8.94 -8.86 -11.75
C ASP A 2 9.51 -10.11 -12.44
N VAL A 3 9.38 -11.30 -11.83
CA VAL A 3 9.90 -12.59 -12.30
C VAL A 3 8.81 -13.65 -12.21
N ILE A 4 9.10 -14.90 -12.58
CA ILE A 4 8.12 -15.98 -12.39
C ILE A 4 8.01 -16.30 -10.90
N HIS A 5 6.77 -16.42 -10.42
CA HIS A 5 6.43 -16.95 -9.10
C HIS A 5 5.56 -18.19 -9.27
N SER A 6 5.32 -18.93 -8.19
CA SER A 6 4.36 -20.03 -8.21
C SER A 6 3.55 -20.08 -6.94
N PHE A 7 2.25 -19.84 -7.07
CA PHE A 7 1.29 -19.91 -5.97
C PHE A 7 1.02 -21.38 -5.65
N TYR A 8 1.34 -21.83 -4.44
CA TYR A 8 1.11 -23.20 -4.01
C TYR A 8 0.43 -23.28 -2.66
N ILE A 9 -0.69 -24.00 -2.57
CA ILE A 9 -1.32 -24.40 -1.31
C ILE A 9 -1.13 -25.91 -1.12
N PRO A 10 -0.16 -26.36 -0.29
CA PRO A 10 0.13 -27.79 -0.12
C PRO A 10 -1.07 -28.60 0.38
N ALA A 11 -1.85 -28.04 1.30
CA ALA A 11 -3.01 -28.70 1.89
C ALA A 11 -4.08 -29.06 0.84
N PHE A 12 -4.20 -28.26 -0.22
CA PHE A 12 -5.16 -28.46 -1.30
C PHE A 12 -4.52 -29.06 -2.55
N ARG A 13 -3.20 -29.29 -2.54
CA ARG A 13 -2.42 -29.85 -3.66
C ARG A 13 -2.60 -29.09 -4.97
N VAL A 14 -2.81 -27.79 -4.88
CA VAL A 14 -3.01 -26.91 -6.04
C VAL A 14 -1.87 -25.93 -6.16
N LYS A 15 -1.29 -25.88 -7.36
CA LYS A 15 -0.25 -24.91 -7.72
C LYS A 15 -0.54 -24.30 -9.08
N GLN A 16 -0.17 -23.03 -9.24
CA GLN A 16 -0.22 -22.32 -10.52
C GLN A 16 0.91 -21.30 -10.58
N ASP A 17 1.68 -21.35 -11.66
CA ASP A 17 2.75 -20.38 -11.89
C ASP A 17 2.15 -19.05 -12.30
N ALA A 18 2.61 -17.97 -11.66
CA ALA A 18 2.33 -16.60 -12.02
C ALA A 18 3.43 -16.14 -12.98
N VAL A 19 3.10 -16.12 -14.27
CA VAL A 19 4.04 -15.80 -15.35
C VAL A 19 3.75 -14.38 -15.86
N PRO A 20 4.73 -13.46 -15.82
CA PRO A 20 4.56 -12.11 -16.35
C PRO A 20 3.99 -12.10 -17.79
N GLY A 21 3.02 -11.23 -18.05
CA GLY A 21 2.34 -11.12 -19.34
C GLY A 21 1.33 -12.23 -19.67
N ARG A 22 0.96 -13.10 -18.72
CA ARG A 22 -0.06 -14.15 -18.91
C ARG A 22 -1.07 -14.16 -17.77
N ASP A 23 -2.35 -14.17 -18.12
CA ASP A 23 -3.41 -14.45 -17.17
C ASP A 23 -3.51 -15.96 -16.93
N THR A 24 -3.27 -16.36 -15.68
CA THR A 24 -3.39 -17.76 -15.25
C THR A 24 -4.46 -17.87 -14.19
N PHE A 25 -5.24 -18.95 -14.25
CA PHE A 25 -6.35 -19.18 -13.33
C PHE A 25 -6.16 -20.51 -12.60
N LEU A 26 -6.52 -20.52 -11.32
CA LEU A 26 -6.52 -21.69 -10.46
C LEU A 26 -7.91 -21.81 -9.84
N TRP A 27 -8.40 -23.04 -9.68
CA TRP A 27 -9.60 -23.32 -8.89
C TRP A 27 -9.34 -24.45 -7.90
N PHE A 28 -9.90 -24.34 -6.71
CA PHE A 28 -9.93 -25.40 -5.70
C PHE A 28 -11.21 -25.28 -4.87
N ASN A 29 -11.57 -26.37 -4.18
CA ASN A 29 -12.61 -26.39 -3.18
C ASN A 29 -12.00 -26.73 -1.82
N ALA A 30 -12.14 -25.84 -0.84
CA ALA A 30 -11.69 -26.08 0.53
C ALA A 30 -12.85 -26.62 1.37
N SER A 31 -12.76 -27.88 1.78
CA SER A 31 -13.83 -28.58 2.50
C SER A 31 -13.75 -28.45 4.02
N GLU A 32 -12.63 -27.99 4.55
CA GLU A 32 -12.36 -27.90 5.98
C GLU A 32 -11.97 -26.47 6.35
N ASN A 33 -12.53 -25.97 7.45
CA ASN A 33 -12.18 -24.67 7.98
C ASN A 33 -10.78 -24.73 8.61
N GLY A 34 -10.01 -23.65 8.46
CA GLY A 34 -8.67 -23.57 9.01
C GLY A 34 -7.79 -22.54 8.31
N THR A 35 -6.56 -22.42 8.79
CA THR A 35 -5.50 -21.61 8.17
C THR A 35 -4.50 -22.54 7.52
N TYR A 36 -4.21 -22.33 6.25
CA TYR A 36 -3.30 -23.18 5.48
C TYR A 36 -2.21 -22.33 4.82
N ASP A 37 -1.00 -22.85 4.75
CA ASP A 37 0.13 -22.13 4.20
C ASP A 37 0.01 -21.96 2.67
N ILE A 38 0.42 -20.78 2.21
CA ILE A 38 0.70 -20.47 0.81
C ILE A 38 2.21 -20.30 0.68
N LEU A 39 2.80 -21.03 -0.26
CA LEU A 39 4.23 -21.02 -0.54
C LEU A 39 4.49 -20.50 -1.94
N CYS A 40 5.57 -19.73 -2.11
CA CYS A 40 6.19 -19.54 -3.41
C CYS A 40 7.00 -20.80 -3.77
N THR A 41 6.72 -21.45 -4.91
CA THR A 41 7.43 -22.67 -5.35
C THR A 41 8.21 -22.53 -6.66
N GLU A 42 8.44 -21.30 -7.10
CA GLU A 42 9.36 -20.97 -8.19
C GLU A 42 10.43 -20.02 -7.67
N TYR A 43 11.71 -20.29 -7.94
CA TYR A 43 12.79 -19.49 -7.37
C TYR A 43 12.75 -18.06 -7.95
N CYS A 44 12.36 -17.11 -7.12
CA CYS A 44 12.06 -15.74 -7.52
C CYS A 44 13.07 -14.70 -6.99
N GLY A 45 14.20 -15.15 -6.42
CA GLY A 45 15.28 -14.29 -5.91
C GLY A 45 15.63 -14.52 -4.44
N ASP A 46 16.43 -13.62 -3.87
CA ASP A 46 17.07 -13.80 -2.55
C ASP A 46 16.10 -14.02 -1.38
N ARG A 47 14.89 -13.44 -1.46
CA ARG A 47 13.83 -13.61 -0.46
C ARG A 47 12.80 -14.68 -0.81
N HIS A 48 13.11 -15.56 -1.77
CA HIS A 48 12.20 -16.62 -2.23
C HIS A 48 11.62 -17.46 -1.07
N SER A 49 12.45 -17.92 -0.13
CA SER A 49 12.00 -18.73 1.02
C SER A 49 11.21 -17.96 2.08
N TYR A 50 11.20 -16.62 2.01
CA TYR A 50 10.42 -15.75 2.89
C TYR A 50 9.09 -15.32 2.27
N MET A 51 8.84 -15.68 1.00
CA MET A 51 7.61 -15.36 0.30
C MET A 51 6.51 -16.35 0.69
N LEU A 52 6.03 -16.17 1.92
CA LEU A 52 5.03 -16.99 2.58
C LEU A 52 3.74 -16.19 2.79
N SER A 53 2.61 -16.87 2.74
CA SER A 53 1.31 -16.30 3.08
C SER A 53 0.38 -17.40 3.60
N THR A 54 -0.88 -17.09 3.85
CA THR A 54 -1.87 -18.07 4.30
C THR A 54 -3.21 -17.88 3.58
N VAL A 55 -3.95 -18.97 3.45
CA VAL A 55 -5.37 -18.96 3.11
C VAL A 55 -6.17 -19.30 4.36
N GLU A 56 -7.13 -18.45 4.70
CA GLU A 56 -8.07 -18.67 5.80
C GLU A 56 -9.40 -19.17 5.22
N VAL A 57 -9.76 -20.40 5.56
CA VAL A 57 -11.04 -21.01 5.21
C VAL A 57 -11.97 -20.84 6.39
N LEU A 58 -12.93 -19.93 6.22
CA LEU A 58 -13.88 -19.54 7.25
C LEU A 58 -15.24 -20.23 7.03
N PRO A 59 -16.04 -20.44 8.09
CA PRO A 59 -17.47 -20.70 7.94
C PRO A 59 -18.12 -19.62 7.07
N GLY A 60 -19.07 -20.02 6.21
CA GLY A 60 -19.70 -19.12 5.24
C GLY A 60 -20.23 -17.82 5.86
N THR A 61 -20.92 -17.90 7.00
CA THR A 61 -21.43 -16.70 7.69
C THR A 61 -20.32 -15.76 8.20
N GLN A 62 -19.17 -16.31 8.60
CA GLN A 62 -18.02 -15.50 9.03
C GLN A 62 -17.33 -14.87 7.83
N PHE A 63 -17.19 -15.62 6.73
CA PHE A 63 -16.72 -15.05 5.46
C PHE A 63 -17.65 -13.92 4.99
N ASP A 64 -18.97 -14.12 5.00
CA ASP A 64 -19.94 -13.11 4.57
C ASP A 64 -19.82 -11.83 5.40
N ASN A 65 -19.68 -11.95 6.72
CA ASN A 65 -19.49 -10.80 7.61
C ASN A 65 -18.15 -10.10 7.36
N TRP A 66 -17.07 -10.86 7.18
CA TRP A 66 -15.76 -10.32 6.82
C TRP A 66 -15.79 -9.65 5.43
N TYR A 67 -16.47 -10.25 4.47
CA TYR A 67 -16.61 -9.76 3.10
C TYR A 67 -17.44 -8.47 3.04
N ALA A 68 -18.52 -8.40 3.83
CA ALA A 68 -19.30 -7.19 4.01
C ALA A 68 -18.47 -6.04 4.62
N GLY A 69 -17.51 -6.34 5.49
CA GLY A 69 -16.59 -5.34 6.07
C GLY A 69 -15.36 -5.01 5.20
N THR A 70 -15.08 -5.81 4.16
CA THR A 70 -13.94 -5.63 3.23
C THR A 70 -14.36 -5.18 1.84
N SER A 71 -15.66 -5.15 1.55
CA SER A 71 -16.21 -4.30 0.49
C SER A 71 -15.57 -2.93 0.66
N ALA A 72 -14.91 -2.41 -0.39
CA ALA A 72 -14.38 -1.05 -0.38
C ALA A 72 -15.47 -0.18 0.23
N PRO A 73 -15.18 0.58 1.32
CA PRO A 73 -16.20 1.41 1.93
C PRO A 73 -16.90 2.12 0.79
N GLN A 74 -18.21 1.92 0.66
CA GLN A 74 -18.98 2.76 -0.23
C GLN A 74 -18.67 4.15 0.28
N VAL A 75 -17.90 4.91 -0.48
CA VAL A 75 -17.46 6.23 -0.06
C VAL A 75 -18.72 7.08 -0.04
N THR A 76 -19.39 7.11 1.11
CA THR A 76 -20.62 7.85 1.28
C THR A 76 -20.35 9.22 1.88
N ASP A 77 -19.24 9.36 2.62
CA ASP A 77 -18.77 10.63 3.18
C ASP A 77 -17.24 10.71 3.35
N GLU A 78 -16.76 11.83 3.91
CA GLU A 78 -15.33 12.09 4.16
C GLU A 78 -14.73 11.15 5.22
N SER A 79 -15.53 10.61 6.14
CA SER A 79 -15.04 9.68 7.15
C SER A 79 -14.68 8.32 6.54
N ASP A 80 -15.47 7.88 5.57
CA ASP A 80 -15.19 6.68 4.77
C ASP A 80 -13.90 6.84 3.95
N LEU A 81 -13.68 8.03 3.34
CA LEU A 81 -12.45 8.34 2.61
C LEU A 81 -11.22 8.29 3.51
N ARG A 82 -11.32 8.85 4.72
CA ARG A 82 -10.22 8.85 5.69
C ARG A 82 -9.84 7.43 6.11
N ALA A 83 -10.83 6.61 6.45
CA ALA A 83 -10.61 5.21 6.84
C ALA A 83 -10.01 4.39 5.68
N LEU A 84 -10.42 4.66 4.44
CA LEU A 84 -9.81 4.07 3.25
C LEU A 84 -8.35 4.52 3.08
N GLY A 85 -8.08 5.82 3.23
CA GLY A 85 -6.73 6.39 3.15
C GLY A 85 -5.76 5.78 4.14
N GLU A 86 -6.19 5.61 5.39
CA GLU A 86 -5.41 4.97 6.46
C GLU A 86 -5.01 3.52 6.10
N ARG A 87 -5.93 2.75 5.50
CA ARG A 87 -5.63 1.40 5.03
C ARG A 87 -4.66 1.42 3.86
N LEU A 88 -4.87 2.33 2.90
CA LEU A 88 -4.07 2.43 1.69
C LEU A 88 -2.62 2.79 1.97
N VAL A 89 -2.31 3.67 2.93
CA VAL A 89 -0.91 4.01 3.26
C VAL A 89 -0.11 2.78 3.74
N THR A 90 -0.78 1.81 4.37
CA THR A 90 -0.15 0.55 4.78
C THR A 90 -0.08 -0.44 3.62
N LEU A 91 -1.20 -0.66 2.92
CA LEU A 91 -1.30 -1.64 1.82
C LEU A 91 -0.40 -1.29 0.62
N LYS A 92 -0.17 0.00 0.39
CA LYS A 92 0.68 0.51 -0.70
C LYS A 92 2.13 0.71 -0.27
N GLY A 93 2.47 0.36 0.97
CA GLY A 93 3.84 0.35 1.48
C GLY A 93 4.41 1.73 1.84
N CYS A 94 3.59 2.78 1.92
CA CYS A 94 4.05 4.13 2.29
C CYS A 94 4.71 4.14 3.69
N THR A 95 4.20 3.31 4.60
CA THR A 95 4.71 3.19 5.98
C THR A 95 6.11 2.54 6.09
N ALA A 96 6.66 2.02 4.98
CA ALA A 96 8.04 1.56 4.93
C ALA A 96 9.04 2.71 5.10
N CYS A 97 8.70 3.91 4.62
CA CYS A 97 9.56 5.10 4.68
C CYS A 97 8.99 6.20 5.58
N HIS A 98 7.67 6.39 5.58
CA HIS A 98 6.98 7.42 6.35
C HIS A 98 6.41 6.85 7.65
N SER A 99 6.77 7.45 8.78
CA SER A 99 6.17 7.10 10.06
C SER A 99 4.79 7.74 10.24
N LEU A 100 3.94 7.10 11.02
CA LEU A 100 2.62 7.61 11.43
C LEU A 100 2.64 8.22 12.83
N ASP A 101 3.68 7.94 13.62
CA ASP A 101 3.77 8.28 15.03
C ASP A 101 4.64 9.52 15.32
N GLY A 102 5.23 10.13 14.28
CA GLY A 102 6.14 11.26 14.41
C GLY A 102 7.61 10.86 14.56
N THR A 103 7.93 9.57 14.64
CA THR A 103 9.32 9.12 14.76
C THR A 103 10.12 9.44 13.48
N PRO A 104 11.31 10.06 13.57
CA PRO A 104 12.16 10.24 12.40
C PRO A 104 12.53 8.88 11.79
N ARG A 105 12.36 8.74 10.47
CA ARG A 105 12.65 7.52 9.71
C ARG A 105 13.46 7.86 8.44
N ILE A 106 13.36 7.01 7.43
CA ILE A 106 13.95 7.20 6.10
C ILE A 106 13.41 8.47 5.44
N SER A 107 12.13 8.78 5.66
CA SER A 107 11.47 9.96 5.10
C SER A 107 10.69 10.71 6.18
N ARG A 108 10.22 11.91 5.81
CA ARG A 108 9.41 12.76 6.69
C ARG A 108 8.17 12.03 7.19
N THR A 109 7.85 12.21 8.47
CA THR A 109 6.64 11.68 9.11
C THR A 109 5.35 12.23 8.47
N PHE A 110 4.30 11.40 8.47
CA PHE A 110 2.93 11.82 8.12
C PHE A 110 2.24 12.61 9.22
N LYS A 111 2.67 12.40 10.46
CA LYS A 111 2.14 13.08 11.64
C LYS A 111 2.41 14.60 11.63
N GLY A 112 1.38 15.40 11.86
CA GLY A 112 1.42 16.86 11.98
C GLY A 112 1.83 17.57 10.69
N MET A 113 1.71 16.90 9.54
CA MET A 113 2.39 17.34 8.33
C MET A 113 1.61 18.39 7.54
N PHE A 114 0.29 18.35 7.62
CA PHE A 114 -0.61 19.16 6.80
C PHE A 114 -0.75 20.57 7.37
N GLY A 115 -0.75 21.57 6.48
CA GLY A 115 -0.91 22.98 6.82
C GLY A 115 0.35 23.67 7.36
N ILE A 116 1.46 22.96 7.56
CA ILE A 116 2.71 23.58 7.97
C ILE A 116 3.48 24.14 6.77
N THR A 117 4.38 25.08 7.03
CA THR A 117 5.33 25.57 6.03
C THR A 117 6.59 24.70 6.04
N GLU A 118 6.99 24.21 4.88
CA GLU A 118 8.20 23.42 4.66
C GLU A 118 9.13 24.10 3.67
N THR A 119 10.44 23.89 3.85
CA THR A 119 11.43 24.28 2.84
C THR A 119 11.66 23.10 1.90
N VAL A 120 11.37 23.30 0.62
CA VAL A 120 11.53 22.30 -0.44
C VAL A 120 12.57 22.73 -1.45
N ILE A 121 13.15 21.75 -2.15
CA ILE A 121 14.00 21.93 -3.31
C ILE A 121 13.17 21.63 -4.56
N THR A 122 12.94 22.66 -5.38
CA THR A 122 12.25 22.58 -6.67
C THR A 122 13.25 23.00 -7.74
N ASP A 123 13.51 22.15 -8.74
CA ASP A 123 14.50 22.41 -9.81
C ASP A 123 15.88 22.86 -9.28
N GLY A 124 16.31 22.29 -8.14
CA GLY A 124 17.59 22.61 -7.50
C GLY A 124 17.63 23.92 -6.72
N LYS A 125 16.50 24.61 -6.53
CA LYS A 125 16.41 25.86 -5.75
C LYS A 125 15.53 25.67 -4.52
N GLU A 126 15.94 26.28 -3.42
CA GLU A 126 15.16 26.31 -2.19
C GLU A 126 13.98 27.28 -2.30
N ARG A 127 12.82 26.86 -1.85
CA ARG A 127 11.64 27.71 -1.65
C ARG A 127 10.81 27.20 -0.48
N GLU A 128 10.02 28.09 0.09
CA GLU A 128 9.01 27.72 1.07
C GLU A 128 7.71 27.35 0.36
N ILE A 129 7.03 26.33 0.89
CA ILE A 129 5.71 25.90 0.45
C ILE A 129 4.88 25.52 1.67
N VAL A 130 3.57 25.76 1.61
CA VAL A 130 2.63 25.22 2.59
C VAL A 130 2.29 23.79 2.16
N VAL A 131 2.33 22.85 3.10
CA VAL A 131 1.93 21.46 2.86
C VAL A 131 0.40 21.40 2.79
N ASP A 132 -0.15 21.79 1.64
CA ASP A 132 -1.58 21.77 1.34
C ASP A 132 -1.98 20.55 0.49
N GLU A 133 -3.26 20.48 0.12
CA GLU A 133 -3.81 19.34 -0.62
C GLU A 133 -3.14 19.17 -1.99
N GLU A 134 -2.87 20.28 -2.68
CA GLU A 134 -2.24 20.29 -3.99
C GLU A 134 -0.80 19.79 -3.91
N TYR A 135 -0.04 20.24 -2.90
CA TYR A 135 1.31 19.75 -2.65
C TYR A 135 1.33 18.25 -2.33
N LEU A 136 0.39 17.74 -1.52
CA LEU A 136 0.32 16.30 -1.21
C LEU A 136 0.03 15.46 -2.46
N ILE A 137 -0.95 15.86 -3.27
CA ILE A 137 -1.29 15.17 -4.53
C ILE A 137 -0.08 15.18 -5.47
N ARG A 138 0.59 16.33 -5.62
CA ARG A 138 1.78 16.46 -6.46
C ARG A 138 2.92 15.60 -5.95
N SER A 139 3.17 15.58 -4.63
CA SER A 139 4.22 14.77 -4.01
C SER A 139 4.00 13.26 -4.21
N ILE A 140 2.75 12.81 -4.32
CA ILE A 140 2.43 11.40 -4.61
C ILE A 140 2.58 11.08 -6.12
N LYS A 141 2.14 11.99 -6.99
CA LYS A 141 2.15 11.80 -8.46
C LYS A 141 3.52 12.03 -9.10
N ASP A 142 4.27 12.99 -8.59
CA ASP A 142 5.58 13.41 -9.07
C ASP A 142 6.52 13.71 -7.88
N PRO A 143 7.05 12.67 -7.22
CA PRO A 143 7.77 12.82 -5.96
C PRO A 143 9.09 13.59 -6.05
N ASP A 144 9.66 13.74 -7.24
CA ASP A 144 10.91 14.49 -7.45
C ASP A 144 10.69 16.00 -7.70
N ALA A 145 9.44 16.44 -7.87
CA ALA A 145 9.12 17.83 -8.20
C ALA A 145 9.47 18.81 -7.07
N ASP A 146 9.09 18.49 -5.84
CA ASP A 146 9.21 19.38 -4.68
C ASP A 146 9.66 18.56 -3.45
N LYS A 147 10.97 18.42 -3.26
CA LYS A 147 11.50 17.57 -2.19
C LYS A 147 11.83 18.38 -0.94
N VAL A 148 11.31 17.98 0.21
CA VAL A 148 11.67 18.58 1.51
C VAL A 148 13.18 18.55 1.67
N LYS A 149 13.78 19.71 1.98
CA LYS A 149 15.23 19.94 1.97
C LYS A 149 16.02 18.88 2.74
N GLU A 150 15.54 18.52 3.92
CA GLU A 150 16.17 17.52 4.79
C GLU A 150 16.18 16.10 4.19
N TYR A 151 15.22 15.81 3.29
CA TYR A 151 15.02 14.50 2.67
C TYR A 151 15.29 14.50 1.16
N ALA A 152 15.90 15.56 0.61
CA ALA A 152 16.04 15.76 -0.83
C ALA A 152 16.85 14.68 -1.57
N ASN A 153 17.70 13.95 -0.83
CA ASN A 153 18.51 12.85 -1.34
C ASN A 153 17.84 11.47 -1.18
N ILE A 154 16.64 11.41 -0.61
CA ILE A 154 15.89 10.16 -0.41
C ILE A 154 14.91 10.00 -1.57
N PRO A 155 15.09 9.02 -2.46
CA PRO A 155 14.19 8.80 -3.58
C PRO A 155 12.87 8.20 -3.07
N MET A 156 11.75 8.83 -3.41
CA MET A 156 10.43 8.23 -3.26
C MET A 156 10.08 7.50 -4.58
N PRO A 157 9.81 6.18 -4.55
CA PRO A 157 9.52 5.44 -5.78
C PRO A 157 8.19 5.90 -6.40
N PRO A 158 8.03 5.79 -7.73
CA PRO A 158 6.78 6.14 -8.40
C PRO A 158 5.65 5.23 -7.91
N GLN A 159 4.50 5.83 -7.60
CA GLN A 159 3.35 5.14 -7.05
C GLN A 159 2.38 4.71 -8.15
N LYS A 160 1.88 3.47 -8.08
CA LYS A 160 0.79 2.99 -8.92
C LYS A 160 -0.54 3.11 -8.17
N LEU A 161 -1.10 4.32 -8.19
CA LEU A 161 -2.34 4.67 -7.51
C LEU A 161 -3.33 5.30 -8.50
N THR A 162 -4.60 5.01 -8.30
CA THR A 162 -5.71 5.70 -8.97
C THR A 162 -5.98 7.06 -8.32
N ASP A 163 -6.68 7.96 -9.03
CA ASP A 163 -7.01 9.28 -8.48
C ASP A 163 -7.88 9.19 -7.21
N ASP A 164 -8.80 8.22 -7.14
CA ASP A 164 -9.65 7.99 -5.96
C ASP A 164 -8.84 7.48 -4.76
N GLU A 165 -7.86 6.60 -4.98
CA GLU A 165 -6.93 6.15 -3.92
C GLU A 165 -6.07 7.30 -3.41
N ILE A 166 -5.57 8.17 -4.31
CA ILE A 166 -4.79 9.35 -3.92
C ILE A 166 -5.66 10.28 -3.07
N LYS A 167 -6.90 10.54 -3.49
CA LYS A 167 -7.84 11.38 -2.74
C LYS A 167 -8.09 10.84 -1.33
N ALA A 168 -8.32 9.53 -1.20
CA ALA A 168 -8.51 8.89 0.11
C ALA A 168 -7.27 9.04 1.01
N ILE A 169 -6.06 8.79 0.46
CA ILE A 169 -4.80 8.96 1.19
C ILE A 169 -4.64 10.40 1.66
N VAL A 170 -4.86 11.38 0.78
CA VAL A 170 -4.69 12.80 1.10
C VAL A 170 -5.68 13.24 2.18
N GLU A 171 -6.93 12.78 2.13
CA GLU A 171 -7.93 13.05 3.17
C GLU A 171 -7.54 12.46 4.53
N TYR A 172 -6.86 11.31 4.55
CA TYR A 172 -6.25 10.78 5.76
C TYR A 172 -5.09 11.64 6.28
N LEU A 173 -4.16 12.04 5.40
CA LEU A 173 -2.99 12.84 5.77
C LEU A 173 -3.37 14.21 6.36
N LYS A 174 -4.47 14.81 5.88
CA LYS A 174 -5.02 16.06 6.43
C LYS A 174 -5.37 15.99 7.92
N THR A 175 -5.67 14.78 8.42
CA THR A 175 -6.10 14.54 9.80
C THR A 175 -5.06 13.81 10.65
N SER A 176 -3.90 13.52 10.07
CA SER A 176 -2.80 12.86 10.77
C SER A 176 -2.10 13.88 11.69
N GLU A 177 -2.65 14.09 12.89
CA GLU A 177 -2.09 14.93 13.97
C GLU A 177 -0.98 14.24 14.77
#